data_AF-A0A7K0A0M2-F1
#
_entry.id   AF-A0A7K0A0M2-F1
#
_cell.length_a   1.000
_cell.length_b   1.000
_cell.length_c   1.000
_cell.angle_alpha   90.00
_cell.angle_beta   90.00
_cell.angle_gamma   90.00
#
_symmetry.space_group_name_H-M   'P 1'
#
loop_
_entity.id
_entity.type
_entity.pdbx_description
1 polymer ?
#
loop_
_entity_poly.entity_id
_entity_poly.type
_entity_poly.pdbx_seq_one_letter_code
_entity_poly.pdbx_strand_id
1 'polypeptide(L)'
;MADHYGILGVSRDASAEEIKRAYRQLARRYHPDANPDDPEAADHFKQVNHAYEVLSDPDKRQRYDMFGDERAGAGGFADFDGISDLFSSFFGGGMGGRARSGPARGSDVLAEIELTLEEAAAGVEREVEITTLQGCPDCHGSGAAPGTFPTTCSDCGGTGELRTVRRTMLGNMMTATTCPRCRGRGEEILTPCRLCSGAGRVPVEDTLSVHVPPGVDDGAQLRVSGRGEAGTRGGRAGDLYVGIRVQPHDVFRRVGDDLGCEVPLPMTVAALGGAVEVPTLDGAETIEIEPGTQSGEVVRLRGRGMPHLNGRGRGELVALLKVETPKDLTPEERDLLLRFAELHGDEVGQGSGFFDKIKEAFK
;
A
#
# COMPACT_ATOMS: atom_id res chain seq x y z
N MET A 1 -36.12 -19.71 -14.84
CA MET A 1 -35.11 -19.00 -14.02
C MET A 1 -33.97 -18.68 -14.97
N ALA A 2 -33.76 -17.41 -15.28
CA ALA A 2 -32.88 -17.02 -16.39
C ALA A 2 -31.41 -17.13 -15.97
N ASP A 3 -30.64 -17.93 -16.70
CA ASP A 3 -29.18 -18.00 -16.63
C ASP A 3 -28.57 -16.60 -16.91
N HIS A 4 -27.50 -16.20 -16.21
CA HIS A 4 -26.82 -14.92 -16.42
C HIS A 4 -26.34 -14.73 -17.87
N TYR A 5 -25.92 -15.81 -18.52
CA TYR A 5 -25.59 -15.77 -19.95
C TYR A 5 -26.83 -15.47 -20.80
N GLY A 6 -27.99 -16.02 -20.43
CA GLY A 6 -29.29 -15.74 -21.05
C GLY A 6 -29.78 -14.31 -20.80
N ILE A 7 -29.54 -13.76 -19.61
CA ILE A 7 -29.88 -12.36 -19.26
C ILE A 7 -29.08 -11.38 -20.13
N LEU A 8 -27.80 -11.67 -20.36
CA LEU A 8 -26.96 -10.85 -21.25
C LEU A 8 -27.11 -11.21 -22.74
N GLY A 9 -27.83 -12.29 -23.07
CA GLY A 9 -28.04 -12.73 -24.46
C GLY A 9 -26.76 -13.23 -25.13
N VAL A 10 -25.82 -13.78 -24.38
CA VAL A 10 -24.51 -14.26 -24.86
C VAL A 10 -24.36 -15.77 -24.66
N SER A 11 -23.47 -16.40 -25.42
CA SER A 11 -23.11 -17.81 -25.23
C SER A 11 -22.35 -18.01 -23.91
N ARG A 12 -22.40 -19.23 -23.34
CA ARG A 12 -21.55 -19.63 -22.21
C ARG A 12 -20.06 -19.57 -22.53
N ASP A 13 -19.71 -19.75 -23.81
CA ASP A 13 -18.33 -19.64 -24.31
C ASP A 13 -17.93 -18.19 -24.66
N ALA A 14 -18.76 -17.19 -24.35
CA ALA A 14 -18.49 -15.80 -24.70
C ALA A 14 -17.21 -15.28 -24.02
N SER A 15 -16.43 -14.53 -24.78
CA SER A 15 -15.26 -13.80 -24.30
C SER A 15 -15.65 -12.64 -23.38
N ALA A 16 -14.71 -12.18 -22.54
CA ALA A 16 -14.94 -11.03 -21.65
C ALA A 16 -15.36 -9.76 -22.43
N GLU A 17 -14.82 -9.57 -23.65
CA GLU A 17 -15.18 -8.44 -24.51
C GLU A 17 -16.60 -8.55 -25.07
N GLU A 18 -17.06 -9.76 -25.40
CA GLU A 18 -18.45 -9.99 -25.84
C GLU A 18 -19.45 -9.76 -24.72
N ILE A 19 -19.13 -10.21 -23.49
CA ILE A 19 -19.93 -9.98 -22.28
C ILE A 19 -20.04 -8.48 -21.98
N LYS A 20 -18.91 -7.75 -22.04
CA LYS A 20 -18.85 -6.30 -21.83
C LYS A 20 -19.61 -5.53 -22.90
N ARG A 21 -19.57 -5.97 -24.16
CA ARG A 21 -20.31 -5.36 -25.27
C ARG A 21 -21.82 -5.55 -25.10
N ALA A 22 -22.25 -6.76 -24.76
CA ALA A 22 -23.66 -7.08 -24.51
C ALA A 22 -24.21 -6.28 -23.33
N TYR A 23 -23.45 -6.20 -22.22
CA TYR A 23 -23.80 -5.37 -21.08
C TYR A 23 -24.02 -3.91 -21.46
N ARG A 24 -23.08 -3.28 -22.18
CA ARG A 24 -23.23 -1.86 -22.58
C ARG A 24 -24.47 -1.61 -23.44
N GLN A 25 -24.82 -2.56 -24.31
CA GLN A 25 -25.99 -2.44 -25.16
C GLN A 25 -27.30 -2.53 -24.36
N LEU A 26 -27.37 -3.47 -23.41
CA LEU A 26 -28.54 -3.67 -22.56
C LEU A 26 -28.66 -2.58 -21.48
N ALA A 27 -27.55 -2.14 -20.89
CA ALA A 27 -27.50 -1.05 -19.92
C ALA A 27 -27.96 0.27 -20.52
N ARG A 28 -27.62 0.56 -21.79
CA ARG A 28 -28.12 1.74 -22.50
C ARG A 28 -29.61 1.61 -22.85
N ARG A 29 -30.08 0.41 -23.16
CA ARG A 29 -31.48 0.13 -23.50
C ARG A 29 -32.41 0.25 -22.29
N TYR A 30 -31.97 -0.22 -21.14
CA TYR A 30 -32.77 -0.25 -19.90
C TYR A 30 -32.34 0.82 -18.89
N HIS A 31 -31.58 1.83 -19.30
CA HIS A 31 -31.14 2.88 -18.40
C HIS A 31 -32.35 3.64 -17.82
N PRO A 32 -32.38 3.94 -16.51
CA PRO A 32 -33.48 4.69 -15.88
C PRO A 32 -33.77 6.03 -16.55
N ASP A 33 -32.72 6.78 -16.92
CA ASP A 33 -32.89 8.08 -17.60
C ASP A 33 -33.49 7.98 -19.00
N ALA A 34 -33.35 6.83 -19.67
CA ALA A 34 -33.94 6.59 -20.99
C ALA A 34 -35.35 6.01 -20.90
N ASN A 35 -35.74 5.46 -19.74
CA ASN A 35 -37.03 4.81 -19.50
C ASN A 35 -37.59 5.21 -18.11
N PRO A 36 -37.91 6.50 -17.88
CA PRO A 36 -38.28 7.00 -16.54
C PRO A 36 -39.63 6.47 -16.02
N ASP A 37 -40.52 6.05 -16.92
CA ASP A 37 -41.90 5.62 -16.59
C ASP A 37 -42.12 4.10 -16.74
N ASP A 38 -41.07 3.32 -16.99
CA ASP A 38 -41.15 1.86 -17.19
C ASP A 38 -40.55 1.10 -15.99
N PRO A 39 -41.38 0.55 -15.08
CA PRO A 39 -40.90 -0.23 -13.95
C PRO A 39 -40.24 -1.56 -14.38
N GLU A 40 -40.59 -2.13 -15.54
CA GLU A 40 -39.95 -3.36 -16.04
C GLU A 40 -38.53 -3.09 -16.54
N ALA A 41 -38.28 -1.91 -17.14
CA ALA A 41 -36.93 -1.50 -17.54
C ALA A 41 -35.98 -1.41 -16.34
N ALA A 42 -36.45 -0.90 -15.20
CA ALA A 42 -35.65 -0.84 -13.97
C ALA A 42 -35.28 -2.24 -13.44
N ASP A 43 -36.20 -3.21 -13.51
CA ASP A 43 -35.94 -4.57 -13.08
C ASP A 43 -35.04 -5.35 -14.05
N HIS A 44 -35.19 -5.13 -15.35
CA HIS A 44 -34.25 -5.64 -16.35
C HIS A 44 -32.85 -5.04 -16.19
N PHE A 45 -32.74 -3.76 -15.87
CA PHE A 45 -31.46 -3.10 -15.60
C PHE A 45 -30.75 -3.71 -14.39
N LYS A 46 -31.48 -3.99 -13.29
CA LYS A 46 -30.93 -4.69 -12.12
C LYS A 46 -30.43 -6.09 -12.47
N GLN A 47 -31.20 -6.86 -13.25
CA GLN A 47 -30.82 -8.22 -13.67
C GLN A 47 -29.56 -8.19 -14.56
N VAL A 48 -29.49 -7.26 -15.50
CA VAL A 48 -28.33 -7.08 -16.40
C VAL A 48 -27.08 -6.66 -15.64
N ASN A 49 -27.19 -5.75 -14.67
CA ASN A 49 -26.07 -5.36 -13.81
C ASN A 49 -25.56 -6.54 -12.98
N HIS A 50 -26.47 -7.32 -12.39
CA HIS A 50 -26.09 -8.48 -11.60
C HIS A 50 -25.41 -9.57 -12.45
N ALA A 51 -25.95 -9.88 -13.62
CA ALA A 51 -25.34 -10.82 -14.54
C ALA A 51 -23.94 -10.37 -14.99
N TYR A 52 -23.75 -9.07 -15.24
CA TYR A 52 -22.43 -8.53 -15.59
C TYR A 52 -21.46 -8.57 -14.41
N GLU A 53 -21.90 -8.29 -13.18
CA GLU A 53 -21.04 -8.36 -12.00
C GLU A 53 -20.47 -9.76 -11.77
N VAL A 54 -21.29 -10.79 -12.01
CA VAL A 54 -20.88 -12.19 -11.87
C VAL A 54 -20.00 -12.63 -13.05
N LEU A 55 -20.33 -12.25 -14.28
CA LEU A 55 -19.64 -12.73 -15.48
C LEU A 55 -18.41 -11.91 -15.90
N SER A 56 -18.23 -10.69 -15.37
CA SER A 56 -17.08 -9.82 -15.70
C SER A 56 -15.82 -10.15 -14.89
N ASP A 57 -15.97 -10.76 -13.72
CA ASP A 57 -14.86 -11.19 -12.87
C ASP A 57 -14.53 -12.67 -13.12
N PRO A 58 -13.27 -13.04 -13.44
CA PRO A 58 -12.91 -14.42 -13.76
C PRO A 58 -13.23 -15.43 -12.65
N ASP A 59 -13.05 -15.05 -11.38
CA ASP A 59 -13.25 -15.95 -10.24
C ASP A 59 -14.74 -16.09 -9.90
N LYS A 60 -15.54 -15.03 -10.05
CA LYS A 60 -17.00 -15.10 -9.93
C LYS A 60 -17.63 -15.91 -11.06
N ARG A 61 -17.16 -15.73 -12.30
CA ARG A 61 -17.61 -16.49 -13.47
C ARG A 61 -17.31 -17.98 -13.31
N GLN A 62 -16.08 -18.32 -12.90
CA GLN A 62 -15.70 -19.71 -12.69
C GLN A 62 -16.57 -20.38 -11.61
N ARG A 63 -16.87 -19.67 -10.51
CA ARG A 63 -17.78 -20.16 -9.46
C ARG A 63 -19.20 -20.37 -9.99
N TYR A 64 -19.72 -19.40 -10.76
CA TYR A 64 -21.04 -19.50 -11.39
C TYR A 64 -21.13 -20.69 -12.35
N ASP A 65 -20.10 -20.90 -13.17
CA ASP A 65 -20.05 -22.01 -14.13
C ASP A 65 -19.98 -23.38 -13.44
N MET A 66 -19.38 -23.46 -12.24
CA MET A 66 -19.28 -24.70 -11.47
C MET A 66 -20.52 -25.00 -10.62
N PHE A 67 -21.18 -23.98 -10.05
CA PHE A 67 -22.21 -24.17 -9.01
C PHE A 67 -23.60 -23.59 -9.35
N GLY A 68 -23.72 -22.76 -10.39
CA GLY A 68 -24.96 -22.07 -10.74
C GLY A 68 -25.28 -20.88 -9.83
N ASP A 69 -26.46 -20.27 -10.01
CA ASP A 69 -26.93 -19.14 -9.19
C ASP A 69 -27.42 -19.67 -7.82
N GLU A 70 -26.72 -19.35 -6.73
CA GLU A 70 -27.03 -19.73 -5.33
C GLU A 70 -28.34 -19.11 -4.78
N ARG A 71 -29.21 -18.58 -5.65
CA ARG A 71 -30.56 -18.13 -5.27
C ARG A 71 -31.61 -19.24 -5.22
N ALA A 72 -31.29 -20.46 -5.64
CA ALA A 72 -32.22 -21.58 -5.57
C ALA A 72 -32.19 -22.29 -4.20
N GLY A 73 -32.56 -21.58 -3.13
CA GLY A 73 -32.91 -22.25 -1.87
C GLY A 73 -32.72 -21.47 -0.56
N ALA A 74 -33.28 -20.27 -0.40
CA ALA A 74 -33.59 -19.74 0.94
C ALA A 74 -34.58 -18.58 0.86
N GLY A 75 -35.82 -18.82 1.28
CA GLY A 75 -36.64 -17.77 1.86
C GLY A 75 -36.13 -17.48 3.27
N GLY A 76 -36.10 -16.20 3.65
CA GLY A 76 -35.88 -15.79 5.03
C GLY A 76 -34.58 -15.01 5.22
N PHE A 77 -34.72 -13.69 5.30
CA PHE A 77 -33.77 -12.81 5.97
C PHE A 77 -33.66 -13.19 7.45
N ALA A 78 -32.58 -13.86 7.85
CA ALA A 78 -31.91 -13.80 9.15
C ALA A 78 -30.75 -14.84 9.16
N ASP A 79 -29.70 -14.53 9.91
CA ASP A 79 -28.47 -15.33 10.15
C ASP A 79 -27.39 -15.36 9.08
N PHE A 80 -26.60 -14.29 9.09
CA PHE A 80 -25.24 -14.24 8.53
C PHE A 80 -24.21 -15.03 9.38
N ASP A 81 -24.61 -15.67 10.49
CA ASP A 81 -23.71 -16.39 11.40
C ASP A 81 -23.64 -17.91 11.14
N GLY A 82 -24.72 -18.50 10.59
CA GLY A 82 -24.76 -19.95 10.28
C GLY A 82 -24.04 -20.34 8.98
N ILE A 83 -23.78 -19.37 8.10
CA ILE A 83 -23.08 -19.59 6.82
C ILE A 83 -21.57 -19.74 7.06
N SER A 84 -21.01 -19.08 8.07
CA SER A 84 -19.61 -19.21 8.46
C SER A 84 -19.25 -20.65 8.89
N ASP A 85 -20.14 -21.31 9.64
CA ASP A 85 -19.90 -22.66 10.18
C ASP A 85 -20.15 -23.80 9.18
N LEU A 86 -21.05 -23.60 8.22
CA LEU A 86 -21.27 -24.57 7.14
C LEU A 86 -20.20 -24.44 6.04
N PHE A 87 -19.72 -23.22 5.78
CA PHE A 87 -18.66 -22.94 4.83
C PHE A 87 -17.27 -23.33 5.39
N SER A 88 -17.02 -23.19 6.69
CA SER A 88 -15.79 -23.69 7.34
C SER A 88 -15.68 -25.23 7.30
N SER A 89 -16.80 -25.93 7.38
CA SER A 89 -16.86 -27.40 7.36
C SER A 89 -16.77 -28.02 5.96
N PHE A 90 -17.18 -27.30 4.90
CA PHE A 90 -17.20 -27.81 3.52
C PHE A 90 -16.05 -27.24 2.65
N PHE A 91 -15.65 -25.98 2.84
CA PHE A 91 -14.52 -25.35 2.13
C PHE A 91 -13.18 -25.45 2.88
N GLY A 92 -13.17 -25.85 4.16
CA GLY A 92 -11.94 -26.05 4.95
C GLY A 92 -11.17 -27.35 4.68
N GLY A 93 -11.64 -28.22 3.77
CA GLY A 93 -11.12 -29.60 3.65
C GLY A 93 -10.47 -29.99 2.31
N GLY A 94 -10.51 -29.17 1.26
CA GLY A 94 -10.36 -29.70 -0.11
C GLY A 94 -9.35 -29.05 -1.05
N MET A 95 -8.94 -27.80 -0.84
CA MET A 95 -8.12 -27.09 -1.84
C MET A 95 -7.09 -26.11 -1.24
N GLY A 96 -6.64 -26.39 -0.02
CA GLY A 96 -5.40 -25.83 0.51
C GLY A 96 -4.26 -26.77 0.15
N GLY A 97 -3.23 -26.26 -0.54
CA GLY A 97 -2.08 -27.06 -0.96
C GLY A 97 -1.56 -27.93 0.20
N ARG A 98 -1.31 -29.21 -0.08
CA ARG A 98 -0.66 -30.19 0.81
C ARG A 98 0.29 -29.47 1.77
N ALA A 99 -0.12 -29.26 3.02
CA ALA A 99 0.78 -28.81 4.07
C ALA A 99 1.72 -29.99 4.35
N ARG A 100 2.77 -30.11 3.53
CA ARG A 100 3.83 -31.07 3.75
C ARG A 100 4.37 -30.79 5.14
N SER A 101 4.32 -31.81 5.98
CA SER A 101 4.95 -31.82 7.28
C SER A 101 6.48 -31.90 7.15
N GLY A 102 7.06 -30.97 6.40
CA GLY A 102 8.49 -30.89 6.11
C GLY A 102 9.09 -29.57 6.59
N PRO A 103 10.38 -29.35 6.31
CA PRO A 103 11.05 -28.08 6.56
C PRO A 103 10.24 -26.93 5.93
N ALA A 104 9.74 -26.02 6.77
CA ALA A 104 8.99 -24.86 6.29
C ALA A 104 9.82 -23.60 6.48
N ARG A 105 9.82 -22.72 5.48
CA ARG A 105 10.49 -21.43 5.56
C ARG A 105 9.94 -20.65 6.76
N GLY A 106 10.82 -19.92 7.46
CA GLY A 106 10.38 -18.97 8.46
C GLY A 106 9.64 -17.79 7.83
N SER A 107 8.88 -17.09 8.66
CA SER A 107 8.16 -15.88 8.27
C SER A 107 9.14 -14.74 8.00
N ASP A 108 8.78 -13.87 7.06
CA ASP A 108 9.51 -12.63 6.84
C ASP A 108 9.17 -11.64 7.98
N VAL A 109 10.12 -10.78 8.32
CA VAL A 109 10.01 -9.78 9.40
C VAL A 109 9.98 -8.40 8.78
N LEU A 110 9.14 -7.52 9.30
CA LEU A 110 9.05 -6.13 8.87
C LEU A 110 9.57 -5.23 9.99
N ALA A 111 10.47 -4.32 9.66
CA ALA A 111 10.89 -3.23 10.52
C ALA A 111 10.72 -1.91 9.77
N GLU A 112 10.54 -0.82 10.50
CA GLU A 112 10.42 0.53 9.93
C GLU A 112 11.53 1.41 10.50
N ILE A 113 12.17 2.20 9.64
CA ILE A 113 13.09 3.26 10.03
C ILE A 113 12.58 4.60 9.53
N GLU A 114 12.67 5.62 10.38
CA GLU A 114 12.38 6.99 10.00
C GLU A 114 13.68 7.73 9.69
N LEU A 115 13.68 8.48 8.58
CA LEU A 115 14.82 9.28 8.12
C LEU A 115 14.38 10.72 7.88
N THR A 116 15.28 11.68 8.10
CA THR A 116 15.07 13.04 7.61
C THR A 116 15.35 13.12 6.10
N LEU A 117 14.94 14.21 5.46
CA LEU A 117 15.18 14.41 4.02
C LEU A 117 16.68 14.53 3.70
N GLU A 118 17.45 15.15 4.60
CA GLU A 118 18.91 15.28 4.52
C GLU A 118 19.60 13.92 4.64
N GLU A 119 19.15 13.07 5.57
CA GLU A 119 19.66 11.72 5.73
C GLU A 119 19.35 10.85 4.52
N ALA A 120 18.13 10.97 3.97
CA ALA A 120 17.76 10.31 2.73
C ALA A 120 18.59 10.80 1.53
N ALA A 121 19.02 12.06 1.52
CA ALA A 121 19.88 12.60 0.47
C ALA A 121 21.34 12.18 0.61
N ALA A 122 21.89 12.19 1.83
CA ALA A 122 23.29 11.82 2.08
C ALA A 122 23.52 10.30 2.02
N GLY A 123 22.50 9.51 2.36
CA GLY A 123 22.67 8.10 2.71
C GLY A 123 23.20 7.97 4.14
N VAL A 124 22.76 6.93 4.85
CA VAL A 124 23.09 6.76 6.27
C VAL A 124 23.12 5.29 6.64
N GLU A 125 24.00 4.93 7.58
CA GLU A 125 23.93 3.64 8.26
C GLU A 125 23.05 3.78 9.50
N ARG A 126 22.02 2.94 9.60
CA ARG A 126 21.10 2.90 10.74
C ARG A 126 21.11 1.53 11.38
N GLU A 127 21.14 1.52 12.71
CA GLU A 127 20.94 0.30 13.48
C GLU A 127 19.44 0.06 13.68
N VAL A 128 19.01 -1.17 13.39
CA VAL A 128 17.63 -1.62 13.55
C VAL A 128 17.62 -2.73 14.57
N GLU A 129 16.94 -2.51 15.68
CA GLU A 129 16.69 -3.53 16.69
C GLU A 129 15.48 -4.36 16.29
N ILE A 130 15.67 -5.67 16.18
CA ILE A 130 14.60 -6.61 15.84
C ILE A 130 14.56 -7.75 16.85
N THR A 131 13.35 -8.20 17.17
CA THR A 131 13.14 -9.44 17.92
C THR A 131 12.67 -10.50 16.94
N THR A 132 13.44 -11.57 16.80
CA THR A 132 13.12 -12.67 15.87
C THR A 132 13.26 -14.01 16.57
N LEU A 133 12.49 -15.03 16.16
CA LEU A 133 12.71 -16.39 16.61
C LEU A 133 13.87 -16.98 15.81
N GLN A 134 15.02 -17.14 16.46
CA GLN A 134 16.16 -17.82 15.86
C GLN A 134 16.17 -19.31 16.18
N GLY A 135 16.93 -20.09 15.41
CA GLY A 135 17.12 -21.50 15.68
C GLY A 135 17.71 -21.70 17.08
N CYS A 136 17.11 -22.61 17.86
CA CYS A 136 17.58 -22.86 19.22
C CYS A 136 19.04 -23.36 19.18
N PRO A 137 19.99 -22.71 19.87
CA PRO A 137 21.41 -23.07 19.81
C PRO A 137 21.68 -24.46 20.42
N ASP A 138 20.91 -24.87 21.43
CA ASP A 138 21.11 -26.15 22.12
C ASP A 138 20.70 -27.37 21.27
N CYS A 139 19.61 -27.25 20.51
CA CYS A 139 19.02 -28.37 19.77
C CYS A 139 19.08 -28.22 18.26
N HIS A 140 19.64 -27.10 17.76
CA HIS A 140 19.78 -26.77 16.34
C HIS A 140 18.48 -26.96 15.53
N GLY A 141 17.34 -26.59 16.11
CA GLY A 141 16.04 -26.71 15.44
C GLY A 141 15.31 -28.05 15.61
N SER A 142 15.94 -29.07 16.20
CA SER A 142 15.31 -30.38 16.42
C SER A 142 14.24 -30.37 17.51
N GLY A 143 14.32 -29.45 18.47
CA GLY A 143 13.45 -29.41 19.64
C GLY A 143 13.68 -30.53 20.65
N ALA A 144 14.60 -31.46 20.40
CA ALA A 144 15.01 -32.51 21.32
C ALA A 144 16.17 -32.04 22.22
N ALA A 145 16.29 -32.58 23.43
CA ALA A 145 17.41 -32.27 24.30
C ALA A 145 18.75 -32.68 23.66
N PRO A 146 19.86 -31.98 23.94
CA PRO A 146 21.17 -32.33 23.42
C PRO A 146 21.51 -33.81 23.63
N GLY A 147 21.98 -34.49 22.58
CA GLY A 147 22.28 -35.93 22.60
C GLY A 147 21.07 -36.86 22.48
N THR A 148 19.86 -36.32 22.39
CA THR A 148 18.63 -37.09 22.08
C THR A 148 18.12 -36.72 20.69
N PHE A 149 17.39 -37.63 20.06
CA PHE A 149 16.87 -37.44 18.70
C PHE A 149 15.36 -37.66 18.68
N PRO A 150 14.62 -36.89 17.85
CA PRO A 150 13.23 -37.19 17.57
C PRO A 150 13.11 -38.62 16.99
N THR A 151 12.12 -39.36 17.47
CA THR A 151 11.84 -40.72 16.99
C THR A 151 10.62 -40.70 16.08
N THR A 152 10.54 -41.60 15.10
CA THR A 152 9.39 -41.68 14.21
C THR A 152 8.12 -41.95 15.01
N CYS A 153 7.06 -41.16 14.77
CA CYS A 153 5.80 -41.33 15.47
C CYS A 153 5.18 -42.68 15.13
N SER A 154 4.87 -43.46 16.17
CA SER A 154 4.38 -44.83 16.01
C SER A 154 2.94 -44.89 15.48
N ASP A 155 2.11 -43.89 15.79
CA ASP A 155 0.70 -43.85 15.36
C ASP A 155 0.56 -43.55 13.86
N CYS A 156 1.35 -42.61 13.34
CA CYS A 156 1.29 -42.19 11.92
C CYS A 156 2.43 -42.73 11.05
N GLY A 157 3.38 -43.46 11.63
CA GLY A 157 4.53 -44.01 10.91
C GLY A 157 5.41 -42.95 10.24
N GLY A 158 5.52 -41.75 10.82
CA GLY A 158 6.32 -40.66 10.23
C GLY A 158 5.56 -39.72 9.30
N THR A 159 4.30 -40.03 8.95
CA THR A 159 3.56 -39.25 7.94
C THR A 159 2.94 -37.97 8.49
N GLY A 160 2.76 -37.88 9.81
CA GLY A 160 2.12 -36.73 10.47
C GLY A 160 0.60 -36.69 10.35
N GLU A 161 0.00 -37.55 9.53
CA GLU A 161 -1.43 -37.64 9.29
C GLU A 161 -1.92 -39.09 9.47
N LEU A 162 -3.13 -39.25 10.00
CA LEU A 162 -3.82 -40.53 10.06
C LEU A 162 -4.85 -40.56 8.92
N ARG A 163 -4.74 -41.55 8.03
CA ARG A 163 -5.69 -41.75 6.93
C ARG A 163 -6.77 -42.72 7.36
N THR A 164 -7.98 -42.21 7.56
CA THR A 164 -9.14 -43.04 7.91
C THR A 164 -9.95 -43.30 6.64
N VAL A 165 -10.11 -44.58 6.30
CA VAL A 165 -10.97 -44.99 5.18
C VAL A 165 -12.36 -45.27 5.74
N ARG A 166 -13.35 -44.44 5.36
CA ARG A 166 -14.76 -44.66 5.68
C ARG A 166 -15.49 -45.21 4.45
N ARG A 167 -16.16 -46.34 4.60
CA ARG A 167 -17.04 -46.89 3.55
C ARG A 167 -18.33 -46.09 3.55
N THR A 168 -18.63 -45.44 2.42
CA THR A 168 -19.87 -44.72 2.18
C THR A 168 -20.65 -45.40 1.04
N MET A 169 -21.93 -45.05 0.87
CA MET A 169 -22.77 -45.59 -0.21
C MET A 169 -22.21 -45.30 -1.61
N LEU A 170 -21.35 -44.28 -1.75
CA LEU A 170 -20.70 -43.86 -3.00
C LEU A 170 -19.28 -44.44 -3.17
N GLY A 171 -18.83 -45.32 -2.27
CA GLY A 171 -17.50 -45.93 -2.29
C GLY A 171 -16.66 -45.62 -1.05
N ASN A 172 -15.36 -45.91 -1.13
CA ASN A 172 -14.41 -45.65 -0.04
C ASN A 172 -14.01 -44.18 -0.04
N MET A 173 -14.39 -43.43 1.00
CA MET A 173 -13.94 -42.07 1.24
C MET A 173 -12.72 -42.10 2.17
N MET A 174 -11.59 -41.54 1.73
CA MET A 174 -10.40 -41.40 2.58
C MET A 174 -10.36 -39.98 3.14
N THR A 175 -10.39 -39.86 4.46
CA THR A 175 -10.19 -38.58 5.16
C THR A 175 -8.85 -38.61 5.88
N ALA A 176 -7.99 -37.64 5.61
CA ALA A 176 -6.74 -37.42 6.34
C ALA A 176 -7.01 -36.50 7.53
N THR A 177 -6.56 -36.88 8.72
CA THR A 177 -6.63 -36.06 9.92
C THR A 177 -5.24 -35.92 10.51
N THR A 178 -4.89 -34.74 11.04
CA THR A 178 -3.61 -34.53 11.73
C THR A 178 -3.44 -35.55 12.86
N CYS A 179 -2.29 -36.22 12.92
CA CYS A 179 -2.02 -37.19 13.97
C CYS A 179 -2.05 -36.49 15.35
N PRO A 180 -2.89 -36.93 16.30
CA PRO A 180 -3.03 -36.26 17.60
C PRO A 180 -1.78 -36.40 18.47
N ARG A 181 -1.01 -37.49 18.28
CA ARG A 181 0.20 -37.80 19.06
C ARG A 181 1.38 -36.92 18.70
N CYS A 182 1.74 -36.83 17.41
CA CYS A 182 2.83 -35.97 16.96
C CYS A 182 2.36 -34.58 16.52
N ARG A 183 1.06 -34.27 16.58
CA ARG A 183 0.44 -33.01 16.13
C ARG A 183 0.89 -32.60 14.73
N GLY A 184 0.89 -33.55 13.81
CA GLY A 184 1.34 -33.30 12.44
C GLY A 184 2.81 -33.52 12.21
N ARG A 185 3.69 -33.50 13.22
CA ARG A 185 5.15 -33.50 13.04
C ARG A 185 5.74 -34.74 12.35
N GLY A 186 5.10 -35.91 12.47
CA GLY A 186 5.66 -37.19 12.04
C GLY A 186 6.69 -37.77 13.00
N GLU A 187 7.18 -36.99 13.95
CA GLU A 187 8.16 -37.39 14.95
C GLU A 187 7.66 -37.11 16.37
N GLU A 188 8.11 -37.92 17.31
CA GLU A 188 7.90 -37.77 18.75
C GLU A 188 9.20 -37.31 19.39
N ILE A 189 9.13 -36.17 20.09
CA ILE A 189 10.21 -35.74 20.99
C ILE A 189 9.94 -36.33 22.37
N LEU A 190 10.67 -37.36 22.73
CA LEU A 190 10.56 -37.99 24.06
C LEU A 190 11.17 -37.11 25.15
N THR A 191 12.24 -36.38 24.82
CA THR A 191 12.95 -35.50 25.76
C THR A 191 13.04 -34.10 25.15
N PRO A 192 12.11 -33.20 25.47
CA PRO A 192 12.10 -31.86 24.90
C PRO A 192 13.33 -31.06 25.36
N CYS A 193 13.87 -30.25 24.46
CA CYS A 193 14.92 -29.29 24.78
C CYS A 193 14.40 -28.30 25.83
N ARG A 194 15.17 -28.08 26.90
CA ARG A 194 14.78 -27.19 28.00
C ARG A 194 14.71 -25.72 27.59
N LEU A 195 15.61 -25.29 26.70
CA LEU A 195 15.70 -23.88 26.29
C LEU A 195 14.50 -23.45 25.42
N CYS A 196 14.10 -24.28 24.45
CA CYS A 196 12.99 -23.97 23.53
C CYS A 196 11.68 -24.71 23.85
N SER A 197 11.64 -25.50 24.92
CA SER A 197 10.48 -26.33 25.31
C SER A 197 9.90 -27.18 24.19
N GLY A 198 10.77 -27.71 23.30
CA GLY A 198 10.35 -28.53 22.15
C GLY A 198 10.03 -27.76 20.87
N ALA A 199 10.01 -26.43 20.88
CA ALA A 199 9.67 -25.60 19.71
C ALA A 199 10.77 -25.54 18.63
N GLY A 200 12.03 -25.80 19.00
CA GLY A 200 13.19 -25.73 18.10
C GLY A 200 13.67 -24.31 17.79
N ARG A 201 13.03 -23.28 18.31
CA ARG A 201 13.35 -21.86 18.10
C ARG A 201 13.16 -21.07 19.39
N VAL A 202 13.89 -19.97 19.54
CA VAL A 202 13.88 -19.10 20.72
C VAL A 202 13.86 -17.64 20.29
N PRO A 203 13.16 -16.74 21.00
CA PRO A 203 13.23 -15.31 20.73
C PRO A 203 14.64 -14.80 21.03
N VAL A 204 15.20 -14.03 20.10
CA VAL A 204 16.48 -13.37 20.23
C VAL A 204 16.31 -11.92 19.78
N GLU A 205 16.79 -11.00 20.61
CA GLU A 205 16.96 -9.60 20.23
C GLU A 205 18.29 -9.48 19.49
N ASP A 206 18.25 -8.91 18.29
CA ASP A 206 19.42 -8.71 17.44
C ASP A 206 19.41 -7.25 16.95
N THR A 207 20.59 -6.64 16.88
CA THR A 207 20.77 -5.28 16.36
C THR A 207 21.52 -5.38 15.04
N LEU A 208 20.86 -4.96 13.96
CA LEU A 208 21.42 -5.04 12.62
C LEU A 208 21.74 -3.64 12.10
N SER A 209 22.99 -3.41 11.68
CA SER A 209 23.35 -2.21 10.91
C SER A 209 22.92 -2.38 9.46
N VAL A 210 22.12 -1.44 8.98
CA VAL A 210 21.51 -1.41 7.66
C VAL A 210 21.97 -0.14 6.95
N HIS A 211 22.64 -0.31 5.80
CA HIS A 211 23.09 0.80 4.97
C HIS A 211 21.97 1.26 4.04
N VAL A 212 21.49 2.47 4.25
CA VAL A 212 20.49 3.12 3.39
C VAL A 212 21.23 3.92 2.30
N PRO A 213 21.06 3.57 1.03
CA PRO A 213 21.70 4.30 -0.06
C PRO A 213 21.13 5.73 -0.20
N PRO A 214 21.95 6.68 -0.66
CA PRO A 214 21.49 8.04 -0.94
C PRO A 214 20.42 8.04 -2.03
N GLY A 215 19.44 8.92 -1.89
CA GLY A 215 18.37 9.12 -2.88
C GLY A 215 17.16 8.23 -2.65
N VAL A 216 17.09 7.52 -1.54
CA VAL A 216 15.97 6.61 -1.26
C VAL A 216 14.65 7.36 -1.14
N ASP A 217 13.59 6.84 -1.76
CA ASP A 217 12.23 7.40 -1.69
C ASP A 217 11.50 6.99 -0.41
N ASP A 218 10.47 7.78 -0.05
CA ASP A 218 9.50 7.40 0.99
C ASP A 218 8.74 6.12 0.58
N GLY A 219 8.58 5.20 1.53
CA GLY A 219 7.95 3.90 1.30
C GLY A 219 8.85 2.86 0.63
N ALA A 220 10.13 3.17 0.36
CA ALA A 220 11.07 2.19 -0.14
C ALA A 220 11.29 1.05 0.86
N GLN A 221 11.61 -0.14 0.34
CA GLN A 221 11.86 -1.33 1.14
C GLN A 221 13.24 -1.90 0.85
N LEU A 222 14.04 -2.06 1.91
CA LEU A 222 15.34 -2.69 1.84
C LEU A 222 15.26 -4.12 2.38
N ARG A 223 15.63 -5.10 1.54
CA ARG A 223 15.60 -6.51 1.91
C ARG A 223 16.95 -6.99 2.42
N VAL A 224 16.99 -7.47 3.66
CA VAL A 224 18.13 -8.20 4.23
C VAL A 224 17.81 -9.69 4.26
N SER A 225 18.50 -10.44 3.41
CA SER A 225 18.22 -11.86 3.20
C SER A 225 18.59 -12.72 4.41
N GLY A 226 17.73 -13.67 4.79
CA GLY A 226 18.00 -14.64 5.85
C GLY A 226 17.99 -14.08 7.28
N ARG A 227 17.55 -12.83 7.47
CA ARG A 227 17.42 -12.16 8.77
C ARG A 227 15.98 -12.11 9.31
N GLY A 228 15.06 -12.84 8.69
CA GLY A 228 13.72 -13.05 9.22
C GLY A 228 13.66 -14.19 10.24
N GLU A 229 12.45 -14.67 10.51
CA GLU A 229 12.22 -15.76 11.47
C GLU A 229 12.91 -17.05 11.01
N ALA A 230 13.39 -17.86 11.96
CA ALA A 230 13.91 -19.19 11.66
C ALA A 230 12.79 -20.10 11.17
N GLY A 231 13.11 -20.87 10.11
CA GLY A 231 12.21 -21.88 9.58
C GLY A 231 12.01 -23.02 10.56
N THR A 232 10.85 -23.67 10.47
CA THR A 232 10.56 -24.84 11.29
C THR A 232 11.21 -26.08 10.70
N ARG A 233 11.70 -26.98 11.57
CA ARG A 233 12.22 -28.30 11.19
C ARG A 233 13.37 -28.23 10.17
N GLY A 234 14.33 -27.34 10.41
CA GLY A 234 15.47 -27.12 9.50
C GLY A 234 15.12 -26.37 8.21
N GLY A 235 13.94 -25.75 8.14
CA GLY A 235 13.61 -24.84 7.04
C GLY A 235 14.47 -23.58 7.07
N ARG A 236 14.70 -22.98 5.90
CA ARG A 236 15.47 -21.72 5.77
C ARG A 236 14.77 -20.57 6.51
N ALA A 237 15.53 -19.59 6.96
CA ALA A 237 14.98 -18.38 7.55
C ALA A 237 14.16 -17.56 6.53
N GLY A 238 13.26 -16.74 7.06
CA GLY A 238 12.66 -15.63 6.31
C GLY A 238 13.67 -14.52 6.03
N ASP A 239 13.22 -13.47 5.37
CA ASP A 239 13.97 -12.24 5.14
C ASP A 239 13.47 -11.12 6.06
N LEU A 240 14.33 -10.16 6.35
CA LEU A 240 13.94 -8.90 6.96
C LEU A 240 13.70 -7.87 5.86
N TYR A 241 12.56 -7.19 5.90
CA TYR A 241 12.31 -6.01 5.08
C TYR A 241 12.26 -4.79 5.99
N VAL A 242 13.17 -3.85 5.72
CA VAL A 242 13.22 -2.56 6.39
C VAL A 242 12.49 -1.56 5.50
N GLY A 243 11.29 -1.16 5.93
CA GLY A 243 10.54 -0.06 5.34
C GLY A 243 11.17 1.27 5.73
N ILE A 244 11.31 2.16 4.76
CA ILE A 244 11.89 3.49 4.95
C ILE A 244 10.76 4.49 4.91
N ARG A 245 10.68 5.31 5.95
CA ARG A 245 9.75 6.42 6.03
C ARG A 245 10.52 7.73 6.10
N VAL A 246 10.34 8.60 5.12
CA VAL A 246 10.98 9.91 5.11
C VAL A 246 10.04 10.90 5.79
N GLN A 247 10.54 11.57 6.82
CA GLN A 247 9.75 12.57 7.55
C GLN A 247 9.40 13.75 6.63
N PRO A 248 8.17 14.29 6.72
CA PRO A 248 7.83 15.53 6.03
C PRO A 248 8.77 16.65 6.45
N HIS A 249 9.25 17.41 5.48
CA HIS A 249 10.16 18.53 5.74
C HIS A 249 9.39 19.86 5.72
N ASP A 250 9.76 20.80 6.60
CA ASP A 250 9.05 22.08 6.76
C ASP A 250 9.21 23.01 5.54
N VAL A 251 10.43 23.08 5.00
CA VAL A 251 10.78 23.92 3.84
C VAL A 251 10.58 23.21 2.50
N PHE A 252 11.04 21.96 2.37
CA PHE A 252 11.09 21.24 1.11
C PHE A 252 9.93 20.27 0.93
N ARG A 253 9.41 20.22 -0.30
CA ARG A 253 8.52 19.16 -0.77
C ARG A 253 9.23 18.38 -1.87
N ARG A 254 9.40 17.08 -1.66
CA ARG A 254 10.01 16.18 -2.65
C ARG A 254 8.98 15.68 -3.66
N VAL A 255 9.34 15.71 -4.94
CA VAL A 255 8.57 15.09 -6.03
C VAL A 255 9.55 14.31 -6.91
N GLY A 256 9.59 12.98 -6.72
CA GLY A 256 10.63 12.15 -7.32
C GLY A 256 12.01 12.57 -6.85
N ASP A 257 12.92 12.88 -7.78
CA ASP A 257 14.27 13.34 -7.47
C ASP A 257 14.36 14.88 -7.30
N ASP A 258 13.29 15.61 -7.60
CA ASP A 258 13.27 17.07 -7.52
C ASP A 258 12.73 17.54 -6.16
N LEU A 259 13.17 18.72 -5.74
CA LEU A 259 12.71 19.39 -4.53
C LEU A 259 11.98 20.68 -4.91
N GLY A 260 10.95 21.02 -4.17
CA GLY A 260 10.25 22.31 -4.25
C GLY A 260 10.28 23.05 -2.92
N CYS A 261 10.48 24.36 -2.96
CA CYS A 261 10.33 25.21 -1.78
C CYS A 261 9.68 26.56 -2.15
N GLU A 262 9.06 27.21 -1.18
CA GLU A 262 8.64 28.61 -1.30
C GLU A 262 9.72 29.50 -0.71
N VAL A 263 10.15 30.50 -1.48
CA VAL A 263 11.15 31.48 -1.04
C VAL A 263 10.48 32.85 -0.92
N PRO A 264 10.38 33.41 0.30
CA PRO A 264 9.84 34.74 0.48
C PRO A 264 10.77 35.78 -0.14
N LEU A 265 10.21 36.68 -0.94
CA LEU A 265 10.93 37.74 -1.65
C LEU A 265 10.35 39.10 -1.25
N PRO A 266 11.12 40.00 -0.61
CA PRO A 266 10.61 41.34 -0.29
C PRO A 266 10.20 42.10 -1.55
N MET A 267 9.05 42.79 -1.51
CA MET A 267 8.54 43.54 -2.67
C MET A 267 9.54 44.53 -3.27
N THR A 268 10.42 45.11 -2.44
CA THR A 268 11.45 46.04 -2.89
C THR A 268 12.53 45.35 -3.71
N VAL A 269 12.97 44.16 -3.31
CA VAL A 269 13.93 43.33 -4.06
C VAL A 269 13.29 42.83 -5.36
N ALA A 270 12.02 42.44 -5.32
CA ALA A 270 11.29 42.05 -6.53
C ALA A 270 11.18 43.20 -7.55
N ALA A 271 10.88 44.42 -7.08
CA ALA A 271 10.73 45.58 -7.94
C ALA A 271 12.06 46.14 -8.47
N LEU A 272 13.08 46.21 -7.61
CA LEU A 272 14.35 46.89 -7.90
C LEU A 272 15.46 45.93 -8.36
N GLY A 273 15.24 44.63 -8.23
CA GLY A 273 16.27 43.61 -8.35
C GLY A 273 17.14 43.53 -7.10
N GLY A 274 18.05 42.55 -7.08
CA GLY A 274 18.95 42.33 -5.96
C GLY A 274 19.36 40.87 -5.86
N ALA A 275 19.42 40.35 -4.65
CA ALA A 275 19.71 38.93 -4.41
C ALA A 275 18.84 38.38 -3.28
N VAL A 276 18.56 37.08 -3.35
CA VAL A 276 17.84 36.34 -2.31
C VAL A 276 18.59 35.05 -1.98
N GLU A 277 18.58 34.66 -0.70
CA GLU A 277 19.12 33.37 -0.27
C GLU A 277 18.06 32.29 -0.43
N VAL A 278 18.37 31.26 -1.20
CA VAL A 278 17.53 30.09 -1.39
C VAL A 278 18.08 28.94 -0.55
N PRO A 279 17.28 28.35 0.36
CA PRO A 279 17.70 27.20 1.13
C PRO A 279 17.85 25.97 0.22
N THR A 280 18.89 25.18 0.44
CA THR A 280 19.15 23.89 -0.20
C THR A 280 19.46 22.85 0.87
N LEU A 281 19.51 21.55 0.51
CA LEU A 281 19.91 20.51 1.46
C LEU A 281 21.37 20.62 1.94
N ASP A 282 22.23 21.30 1.17
CA ASP A 282 23.67 21.42 1.50
C ASP A 282 24.03 22.77 2.16
N GLY A 283 23.04 23.61 2.45
CA GLY A 283 23.23 24.99 2.92
C GLY A 283 22.36 26.00 2.15
N ALA A 284 22.77 27.26 2.10
CA ALA A 284 22.06 28.30 1.33
C ALA A 284 22.83 28.68 0.07
N GLU A 285 22.12 29.03 -1.00
CA GLU A 285 22.69 29.55 -2.24
C GLU A 285 22.07 30.91 -2.56
N THR A 286 22.91 31.91 -2.84
CA THR A 286 22.46 33.26 -3.18
C THR A 286 22.16 33.35 -4.68
N ILE A 287 20.96 33.78 -5.03
CA ILE A 287 20.51 33.94 -6.42
C ILE A 287 20.25 35.42 -6.70
N GLU A 288 20.71 35.90 -7.85
CA GLU A 288 20.38 37.23 -8.36
C GLU A 288 18.93 37.28 -8.85
N ILE A 289 18.23 38.35 -8.48
CA ILE A 289 16.84 38.61 -8.82
C ILE A 289 16.79 39.78 -9.80
N GLU A 290 16.14 39.56 -10.94
CA GLU A 290 15.95 40.59 -11.95
C GLU A 290 14.90 41.62 -11.49
N PRO A 291 15.09 42.92 -11.79
CA PRO A 291 14.08 43.93 -11.50
C PRO A 291 12.76 43.62 -12.22
N GLY A 292 11.66 43.72 -11.48
CA GLY A 292 10.32 43.43 -12.00
C GLY A 292 9.88 41.96 -11.86
N THR A 293 10.62 41.14 -11.12
CA THR A 293 10.26 39.75 -10.81
C THR A 293 8.88 39.66 -10.17
N GLN A 294 8.02 38.80 -10.71
CA GLN A 294 6.64 38.61 -10.23
C GLN A 294 6.52 37.48 -9.21
N SER A 295 5.48 37.56 -8.37
CA SER A 295 5.14 36.47 -7.45
C SER A 295 4.66 35.24 -8.24
N GLY A 296 5.14 34.07 -7.86
CA GLY A 296 4.89 32.81 -8.56
C GLY A 296 5.90 32.51 -9.67
N GLU A 297 6.87 33.40 -9.93
CA GLU A 297 8.02 33.05 -10.77
C GLU A 297 8.85 31.94 -10.12
N VAL A 298 9.46 31.13 -10.98
CA VAL A 298 10.15 29.92 -10.57
C VAL A 298 11.62 30.02 -10.94
N VAL A 299 12.47 29.87 -9.95
CA VAL A 299 13.92 29.72 -10.14
C VAL A 299 14.28 28.24 -10.01
N ARG A 300 15.04 27.73 -10.97
CA ARG A 300 15.51 26.33 -10.97
C ARG A 300 17.00 26.28 -10.69
N LEU A 301 17.37 25.62 -9.60
CA LEU A 301 18.75 25.34 -9.23
C LEU A 301 19.09 23.90 -9.62
N ARG A 302 19.88 23.75 -10.69
CA ARG A 302 20.28 22.43 -11.21
C ARG A 302 21.21 21.72 -10.24
N GLY A 303 20.96 20.43 -10.00
CA GLY A 303 21.79 19.59 -9.15
C GLY A 303 21.63 19.85 -7.65
N ARG A 304 20.60 20.60 -7.25
CA ARG A 304 20.26 20.90 -5.85
C ARG A 304 19.06 20.10 -5.32
N GLY A 305 18.57 19.12 -6.07
CA GLY A 305 17.54 18.17 -5.66
C GLY A 305 18.09 16.95 -4.92
N MET A 306 17.34 15.84 -4.95
CA MET A 306 17.76 14.55 -4.40
C MET A 306 18.71 13.81 -5.36
N PRO A 307 19.64 12.99 -4.85
CA PRO A 307 20.47 12.14 -5.70
C PRO A 307 19.66 10.99 -6.30
N HIS A 308 20.04 10.58 -7.51
CA HIS A 308 19.41 9.43 -8.17
C HIS A 308 19.89 8.11 -7.56
N LEU A 309 18.97 7.29 -7.02
CA LEU A 309 19.27 6.01 -6.34
C LEU A 309 20.17 5.06 -7.16
N ASN A 310 19.95 4.97 -8.48
CA ASN A 310 20.67 4.06 -9.40
C ASN A 310 21.43 4.82 -10.50
N GLY A 311 21.71 6.10 -10.30
CA GLY A 311 22.22 6.99 -11.34
C GLY A 311 23.41 7.83 -10.89
N ARG A 312 23.85 8.72 -11.78
CA ARG A 312 24.76 9.81 -11.44
C ARG A 312 24.01 11.13 -11.50
N GLY A 313 24.32 12.03 -10.58
CA GLY A 313 23.73 13.35 -10.51
C GLY A 313 22.62 13.46 -9.48
N ARG A 314 22.02 14.64 -9.46
CA ARG A 314 20.92 15.02 -8.57
C ARG A 314 19.84 15.69 -9.40
N GLY A 315 18.60 15.60 -8.94
CA GLY A 315 17.51 16.40 -9.45
C GLY A 315 17.73 17.90 -9.23
N GLU A 316 16.68 18.68 -9.50
CA GLU A 316 16.71 20.13 -9.38
C GLU A 316 15.95 20.59 -8.14
N LEU A 317 16.32 21.77 -7.63
CA LEU A 317 15.49 22.51 -6.67
C LEU A 317 14.70 23.57 -7.42
N VAL A 318 13.38 23.51 -7.27
CA VAL A 318 12.40 24.40 -7.85
C VAL A 318 11.95 25.37 -6.76
N ALA A 319 12.55 26.55 -6.74
CA ALA A 319 12.21 27.62 -5.81
C ALA A 319 11.09 28.48 -6.38
N LEU A 320 9.93 28.49 -5.73
CA LEU A 320 8.81 29.37 -6.05
C LEU A 320 9.00 30.69 -5.31
N LEU A 321 9.23 31.78 -6.04
CA LEU A 321 9.38 33.11 -5.46
C LEU A 321 8.01 33.65 -5.05
N LYS A 322 7.89 34.04 -3.78
CA LYS A 322 6.65 34.58 -3.23
C LYS A 322 6.89 36.01 -2.79
N VAL A 323 6.41 36.97 -3.57
CA VAL A 323 6.57 38.38 -3.24
C VAL A 323 5.75 38.71 -2.00
N GLU A 324 6.43 39.21 -0.97
CA GLU A 324 5.81 39.60 0.29
C GLU A 324 5.63 41.12 0.36
N THR A 325 4.37 41.53 0.53
CA THR A 325 4.02 42.92 0.84
C THR A 325 4.20 43.15 2.35
N PRO A 326 4.90 44.22 2.77
CA PRO A 326 5.08 44.55 4.17
C PRO A 326 3.74 44.80 4.86
N LYS A 327 3.57 44.21 6.06
CA LYS A 327 2.33 44.33 6.85
C LYS A 327 2.38 45.53 7.80
N ASP A 328 3.55 45.80 8.35
CA ASP A 328 3.79 46.85 9.32
C ASP A 328 4.68 47.92 8.68
N LEU A 329 4.12 49.13 8.51
CA LEU A 329 4.80 50.26 7.89
C LEU A 329 4.99 51.36 8.92
N THR A 330 6.21 51.89 9.00
CA THR A 330 6.49 53.14 9.68
C THR A 330 5.79 54.32 8.98
N PRO A 331 5.59 55.46 9.66
CA PRO A 331 5.01 56.66 9.02
C PRO A 331 5.79 57.10 7.77
N GLU A 332 7.11 56.94 7.79
CA GLU A 332 8.02 57.29 6.70
C GLU A 332 7.86 56.33 5.51
N GLU A 333 7.87 55.01 5.74
CA GLU A 333 7.63 54.02 4.68
C GLU A 333 6.25 54.15 4.05
N ARG A 334 5.24 54.48 4.85
CA ARG A 334 3.88 54.73 4.37
C ARG A 334 3.81 55.94 3.43
N ASP A 335 4.45 57.05 3.81
CA ASP A 335 4.51 58.25 2.95
C ASP A 335 5.21 57.94 1.62
N LEU A 336 6.30 57.17 1.65
CA LEU A 336 7.00 56.74 0.44
C LEU A 336 6.13 55.87 -0.47
N LEU A 337 5.39 54.91 0.07
CA LEU A 337 4.50 54.06 -0.71
C LEU A 337 3.30 54.83 -1.28
N LEU A 338 2.77 55.82 -0.56
CA LEU A 338 1.72 56.71 -1.09
C LEU A 338 2.23 57.53 -2.27
N ARG A 339 3.42 58.13 -2.15
CA ARG A 339 4.04 58.86 -3.26
C ARG A 339 4.33 57.96 -4.46
N PHE A 340 4.78 56.73 -4.20
CA PHE A 340 4.99 55.74 -5.27
C PHE A 340 3.68 55.43 -6.00
N ALA A 341 2.59 55.21 -5.26
CA ALA A 341 1.27 54.98 -5.83
C ALA A 341 0.77 56.17 -6.66
N GLU A 342 0.93 57.40 -6.19
CA GLU A 342 0.58 58.61 -6.95
C GLU A 342 1.35 58.70 -8.28
N LEU A 343 2.64 58.37 -8.28
CA LEU A 343 3.48 58.35 -9.49
C LEU A 343 3.08 57.24 -10.46
N HIS A 344 2.66 56.08 -9.94
CA HIS A 344 2.24 54.94 -10.74
C HIS A 344 0.78 55.03 -11.21
N GLY A 345 0.00 55.94 -10.63
CA GLY A 345 -1.42 56.10 -10.90
C GLY A 345 -2.29 55.06 -10.18
N ASP A 346 -1.80 54.49 -9.07
CA ASP A 346 -2.52 53.49 -8.28
C ASP A 346 -3.52 54.18 -7.32
N GLU A 347 -4.76 53.69 -7.28
CA GLU A 347 -5.77 54.18 -6.33
C GLU A 347 -5.61 53.52 -4.96
N VAL A 348 -4.99 54.22 -4.00
CA VAL A 348 -4.77 53.72 -2.63
C VAL A 348 -5.87 54.22 -1.68
N GLY A 349 -6.87 53.37 -1.44
CA GLY A 349 -7.93 53.59 -0.44
C GLY A 349 -9.36 53.53 -1.01
N GLN A 350 -10.23 52.82 -0.28
CA GLN A 350 -11.63 52.45 -0.61
C GLN A 350 -11.86 52.00 -2.05
N GLY A 351 -11.84 50.67 -2.25
CA GLY A 351 -12.25 50.02 -3.48
C GLY A 351 -13.63 50.48 -3.92
N SER A 352 -13.65 51.44 -4.83
CA SER A 352 -14.76 51.66 -5.73
C SER A 352 -14.52 50.79 -6.97
N GLY A 353 -15.57 50.17 -7.52
CA GLY A 353 -15.51 49.75 -8.92
C GLY A 353 -15.63 48.27 -9.26
N PHE A 354 -16.17 47.41 -8.39
CA PHE A 354 -16.82 46.18 -8.87
C PHE A 354 -18.33 46.19 -8.61
N PHE A 355 -18.77 46.51 -7.39
CA PHE A 355 -20.20 46.61 -7.07
C PHE A 355 -20.88 47.89 -7.59
N ASP A 356 -20.15 49.00 -7.70
CA ASP A 356 -20.70 50.24 -8.27
C ASP A 356 -20.86 50.17 -9.79
N LYS A 357 -19.96 49.47 -10.50
CA LYS A 357 -20.08 49.23 -11.95
C LYS A 357 -21.27 48.34 -12.30
N ILE A 358 -21.66 47.41 -11.42
CA ILE A 358 -22.86 46.58 -11.61
C ILE A 358 -24.13 47.39 -11.36
N LYS A 359 -24.14 48.33 -10.41
CA LYS A 359 -25.31 49.21 -10.18
C LYS A 359 -25.55 50.23 -11.30
N GLU A 360 -24.52 50.68 -12.00
CA GLU A 360 -24.67 51.56 -13.17
C GLU A 360 -25.17 50.83 -14.42
N ALA A 361 -24.95 49.52 -14.54
CA ALA A 361 -25.41 48.72 -15.68
C ALA A 361 -26.90 48.31 -15.60
N PHE A 362 -27.55 48.48 -14.43
CA PHE A 362 -28.96 48.15 -14.20
C PHE A 362 -29.86 49.38 -14.03
N LYS A 363 -29.40 50.57 -14.44
CA LYS A 363 -30.17 51.82 -14.34
C LYS A 363 -30.64 52.34 -15.68
#